data_AF-A0A8K1G0Y8-F1
#
_entry.id   AF-A0A8K1G0Y8-F1
#
_cell.length_a   1.000
_cell.length_b   1.000
_cell.length_c   1.000
_cell.angle_alpha   90.00
_cell.angle_beta   90.00
_cell.angle_gamma   90.00
#
_symmetry.space_group_name_H-M   'P 1'
#
loop_
_entity.id
_entity.type
_entity.pdbx_description
1 polymer ?
#
loop_
_entity_poly.entity_id
_entity_poly.type
_entity_poly.pdbx_seq_one_letter_code
_entity_poly.pdbx_strand_id
1 'polypeptide(L)'
;MAMATVAMEVVPQDMAWSSFDDQYLNCSVKISKKFHELQQSDFLKNEKFARNWAKAMAQWQKQGSVSSPLIPDQAIALMAYTMKELNLYKEFNDAMREAGNSSWKYQNEFHFKSLHFLLTHALQKLRRPNDCKVVYQGVSRYQYRVNKDDKVRFGQFASTSLRKTVAQVMGRIRY
;
A
#
# COMPACT_ATOMS: atom_id res chain seq x y z
N MET A 1 -36.41 4.60 -10.30
CA MET A 1 -35.11 3.93 -10.39
C MET A 1 -34.81 3.30 -9.04
N ALA A 2 -34.86 1.97 -8.94
CA ALA A 2 -34.46 1.28 -7.71
C ALA A 2 -32.93 1.37 -7.59
N MET A 3 -32.45 2.05 -6.54
CA MET A 3 -31.03 1.97 -6.19
C MET A 3 -30.78 0.56 -5.69
N ALA A 4 -30.07 -0.25 -6.48
CA ALA A 4 -29.56 -1.53 -6.04
C ALA A 4 -28.69 -1.29 -4.79
N THR A 5 -29.21 -1.64 -3.63
CA THR A 5 -28.42 -1.74 -2.40
C THR A 5 -27.45 -2.89 -2.59
N VAL A 6 -26.23 -2.60 -3.04
CA VAL A 6 -25.14 -3.57 -3.02
C VAL A 6 -24.94 -3.96 -1.56
N ALA A 7 -25.25 -5.22 -1.23
CA ALA A 7 -25.00 -5.76 0.09
C ALA A 7 -23.49 -5.65 0.37
N MET A 8 -23.13 -4.97 1.47
CA MET A 8 -21.73 -4.84 1.87
C MET A 8 -21.24 -6.16 2.44
N GLU A 9 -20.11 -6.64 1.93
CA GLU A 9 -19.46 -7.84 2.44
C GLU A 9 -18.95 -7.60 3.87
N VAL A 10 -19.28 -8.49 4.81
CA VAL A 10 -18.76 -8.40 6.19
C VAL A 10 -17.47 -9.22 6.28
N VAL A 11 -16.37 -8.54 6.59
CA VAL A 11 -15.03 -9.14 6.67
C VAL A 11 -14.58 -9.14 8.13
N PRO A 12 -14.41 -10.32 8.75
CA PRO A 12 -13.78 -10.44 10.07
C PRO A 12 -12.37 -9.84 10.03
N GLN A 13 -12.01 -9.06 11.03
CA GLN A 13 -10.62 -8.64 11.20
C GLN A 13 -9.85 -9.67 12.01
N ASP A 14 -8.62 -9.91 11.61
CA ASP A 14 -7.67 -10.78 12.28
C ASP A 14 -6.28 -10.10 12.27
N MET A 15 -5.22 -10.90 12.46
CA MET A 15 -3.85 -10.43 12.40
C MET A 15 -3.25 -10.48 10.98
N ALA A 16 -4.07 -10.63 9.93
CA ALA A 16 -3.68 -10.71 8.51
C ALA A 16 -2.60 -11.76 8.24
N TRP A 17 -2.85 -13.01 8.63
CA TRP A 17 -1.89 -14.11 8.54
C TRP A 17 -1.48 -14.44 7.10
N SER A 18 -2.34 -14.17 6.13
CA SER A 18 -2.12 -14.40 4.71
C SER A 18 -1.32 -13.31 4.01
N SER A 19 -1.04 -12.20 4.69
CA SER A 19 -0.47 -11.02 4.06
C SER A 19 1.05 -11.07 3.93
N PHE A 20 1.59 -10.42 2.91
CA PHE A 20 3.02 -10.12 2.82
C PHE A 20 3.29 -8.77 3.50
N ASP A 21 3.94 -8.81 4.67
CA ASP A 21 4.13 -7.67 5.58
C ASP A 21 5.60 -7.49 6.02
N ASP A 22 6.55 -7.88 5.16
CA ASP A 22 7.98 -7.87 5.45
C ASP A 22 8.48 -6.47 5.82
N GLN A 23 9.18 -6.38 6.96
CA GLN A 23 9.79 -5.14 7.45
C GLN A 23 11.23 -4.96 6.96
N TYR A 24 11.76 -5.95 6.25
CA TYR A 24 13.12 -6.02 5.71
C TYR A 24 14.22 -5.90 6.76
N LEU A 25 13.94 -6.32 8.00
CA LEU A 25 14.90 -6.27 9.08
C LEU A 25 16.09 -7.19 8.75
N ASN A 26 17.30 -6.64 8.80
CA ASN A 26 18.56 -7.35 8.54
C ASN A 26 18.79 -7.87 7.11
N CYS A 27 17.87 -7.62 6.16
CA CYS A 27 18.02 -8.07 4.77
C CYS A 27 18.04 -6.94 3.74
N SER A 28 17.83 -5.68 4.14
CA SER A 28 17.73 -4.53 3.22
C SER A 28 18.93 -4.40 2.29
N VAL A 29 20.15 -4.57 2.80
CA VAL A 29 21.38 -4.48 1.98
C VAL A 29 21.39 -5.53 0.86
N LYS A 30 20.90 -6.75 1.14
CA LYS A 30 20.82 -7.83 0.16
C LYS A 30 19.78 -7.52 -0.92
N ILE A 31 18.64 -6.96 -0.53
CA ILE A 31 17.58 -6.58 -1.48
C ILE A 31 18.02 -5.39 -2.33
N SER A 32 18.65 -4.37 -1.73
CA SER A 32 19.19 -3.21 -2.46
C SER A 32 20.17 -3.61 -3.57
N LYS A 33 21.05 -4.59 -3.32
CA LYS A 33 21.99 -5.10 -4.33
C LYS A 33 21.30 -5.71 -5.57
N LYS A 34 20.08 -6.22 -5.41
CA LYS A 34 19.29 -6.85 -6.49
C LYS A 34 18.09 -6.00 -6.91
N PHE A 35 18.02 -4.75 -6.45
CA PHE A 35 16.81 -3.95 -6.57
C PHE A 35 16.42 -3.70 -8.02
N HIS A 36 17.38 -3.38 -8.90
CA HIS A 36 17.09 -3.12 -10.31
C HIS A 36 16.57 -4.36 -11.05
N GLU A 37 17.15 -5.54 -10.80
CA GLU A 37 16.65 -6.81 -11.35
C GLU A 37 15.21 -7.09 -10.87
N LEU A 38 14.96 -6.86 -9.58
CA LEU A 38 13.64 -7.04 -8.97
C LEU A 38 12.60 -6.11 -9.59
N GLN A 39 12.93 -4.83 -9.74
CA GLN A 39 12.05 -3.82 -10.30
C GLN A 39 11.75 -4.09 -11.78
N GLN A 40 12.77 -4.46 -12.57
CA GLN A 40 12.56 -4.86 -13.96
C GLN A 40 11.64 -6.08 -14.05
N SER A 41 11.84 -7.08 -13.18
CA SER A 41 10.97 -8.26 -13.14
C SER A 41 9.52 -7.92 -12.83
N ASP A 42 9.28 -7.03 -11.85
CA ASP A 42 7.93 -6.56 -11.54
C ASP A 42 7.32 -5.81 -12.73
N PHE A 43 8.05 -4.92 -13.38
CA PHE A 43 7.55 -4.17 -14.55
C PHE A 43 7.20 -5.08 -15.74
N LEU A 44 8.02 -6.09 -16.00
CA LEU A 44 7.76 -7.06 -17.07
C LEU A 44 6.50 -7.88 -16.81
N LYS A 45 6.22 -8.21 -15.54
CA LYS A 45 5.06 -9.02 -15.15
C LYS A 45 3.82 -8.17 -14.82
N ASN A 46 3.97 -6.86 -14.70
CA ASN A 46 2.91 -5.95 -14.29
C ASN A 46 2.99 -4.62 -15.06
N GLU A 47 2.42 -4.62 -16.26
CA GLU A 47 2.39 -3.43 -17.15
C GLU A 47 1.71 -2.22 -16.50
N LYS A 48 0.70 -2.47 -15.65
CA LYS A 48 0.00 -1.40 -14.96
C LYS A 48 0.92 -0.70 -13.96
N PHE A 49 1.71 -1.47 -13.21
CA PHE A 49 2.72 -0.92 -12.33
C PHE A 49 3.78 -0.14 -13.11
N ALA A 50 4.30 -0.68 -14.21
CA ALA A 50 5.27 0.01 -15.06
C ALA A 50 4.73 1.37 -15.57
N ARG A 51 3.50 1.40 -16.11
CA ARG A 51 2.86 2.65 -16.58
C ARG A 51 2.63 3.64 -15.46
N ASN A 52 2.16 3.18 -14.30
CA ASN A 52 1.92 4.06 -13.16
C ASN A 52 3.23 4.64 -12.61
N TRP A 53 4.30 3.84 -12.56
CA TRP A 53 5.62 4.29 -12.17
C TRP A 53 6.17 5.37 -13.09
N ALA A 54 6.06 5.19 -14.42
CA ALA A 54 6.50 6.19 -15.40
C ALA A 54 5.78 7.53 -15.21
N LYS A 55 4.46 7.50 -14.95
CA LYS A 55 3.68 8.72 -14.67
C LYS A 55 4.07 9.36 -13.33
N ALA A 56 4.26 8.55 -12.29
CA ALA A 56 4.72 9.03 -10.99
C ALA A 56 6.09 9.70 -11.09
N MET A 57 7.02 9.11 -11.85
CA MET A 57 8.33 9.70 -12.11
C MET A 57 8.21 11.05 -12.83
N ALA A 58 7.40 11.13 -13.89
CA ALA A 58 7.19 12.37 -14.62
C ALA A 58 6.55 13.47 -13.75
N GLN A 59 5.61 13.11 -12.87
CA GLN A 59 4.99 14.05 -11.95
C GLN A 59 5.96 14.47 -10.83
N TRP A 60 6.79 13.57 -10.32
CA TRP A 60 7.83 13.88 -9.34
C TRP A 60 8.86 14.85 -9.90
N GLN A 61 9.33 14.63 -11.13
CA GLN A 61 10.28 15.52 -11.81
C GLN A 61 9.72 16.95 -11.97
N LYS A 62 8.41 17.10 -12.17
CA LYS A 62 7.75 18.42 -12.24
C LYS A 62 7.73 19.18 -10.90
N GLN A 63 7.89 18.50 -9.76
CA GLN A 63 7.91 19.16 -8.45
C GLN A 63 9.24 19.89 -8.16
N GLY A 64 10.28 19.65 -8.97
CA GLY A 64 11.60 20.26 -8.78
C GLY A 64 12.35 19.71 -7.57
N SER A 65 13.28 20.49 -7.02
CA SER A 65 14.09 20.07 -5.87
C SER A 65 13.29 20.21 -4.58
N VAL A 66 12.68 19.11 -4.14
CA VAL A 66 12.02 19.02 -2.83
C VAL A 66 13.04 18.48 -1.82
N SER A 67 13.35 19.27 -0.78
CA SER A 67 14.14 18.77 0.35
C SER A 67 13.36 17.65 1.05
N SER A 68 13.90 16.43 0.98
CA SER A 68 13.26 15.23 1.50
C SER A 68 14.31 14.28 2.07
N PRO A 69 14.06 13.60 3.20
CA PRO A 69 14.93 12.53 3.69
C PRO A 69 14.88 11.27 2.81
N LEU A 70 14.00 11.24 1.81
CA LEU A 70 13.81 10.13 0.89
C LEU A 70 14.75 10.23 -0.30
N ILE A 71 15.23 9.07 -0.77
CA ILE A 71 15.85 9.01 -2.11
C ILE A 71 14.76 9.15 -3.19
N PRO A 72 15.11 9.55 -4.42
CA PRO A 72 14.13 9.76 -5.49
C PRO A 72 13.16 8.59 -5.69
N ASP A 73 13.65 7.35 -5.73
CA ASP A 73 12.79 6.18 -5.93
C ASP A 73 11.77 5.97 -4.80
N GLN A 74 12.13 6.29 -3.56
CA GLN A 74 11.20 6.23 -2.42
C GLN A 74 10.09 7.28 -2.54
N ALA A 75 10.43 8.49 -2.99
CA ALA A 75 9.45 9.54 -3.24
C ALA A 75 8.53 9.19 -4.42
N ILE A 76 9.09 8.65 -5.51
CA ILE A 76 8.33 8.16 -6.66
C ILE A 76 7.40 7.01 -6.27
N ALA A 77 7.83 6.09 -5.41
CA ALA A 77 6.98 5.02 -4.90
C ALA A 77 5.77 5.54 -4.12
N LEU A 78 5.96 6.53 -3.23
CA LEU A 78 4.87 7.18 -2.50
C LEU A 78 3.90 7.90 -3.46
N MET A 79 4.43 8.57 -4.48
CA MET A 79 3.62 9.18 -5.51
C MET A 79 2.81 8.13 -6.27
N ALA A 80 3.46 7.07 -6.75
CA ALA A 80 2.82 5.96 -7.44
C ALA A 80 1.69 5.32 -6.61
N TYR A 81 1.89 5.16 -5.29
CA TYR A 81 0.88 4.64 -4.38
C TYR A 81 -0.31 5.59 -4.18
N THR A 82 -0.10 6.90 -4.21
CA THR A 82 -1.18 7.89 -3.93
C THR A 82 -1.92 8.37 -5.18
N MET A 83 -1.41 8.08 -6.38
CA MET A 83 -2.03 8.43 -7.65
C MET A 83 -3.35 7.67 -7.89
N LYS A 84 -4.39 8.41 -8.25
CA LYS A 84 -5.74 7.87 -8.49
C LYS A 84 -5.97 7.37 -9.91
N GLU A 85 -5.26 7.92 -10.90
CA GLU A 85 -5.56 7.70 -12.32
C GLU A 85 -5.62 6.22 -12.69
N LEU A 86 -4.62 5.45 -12.26
CA LEU A 86 -4.59 4.00 -12.50
C LEU A 86 -5.03 3.19 -11.29
N ASN A 87 -5.32 3.79 -10.12
CA ASN A 87 -5.69 3.08 -8.90
C ASN A 87 -4.71 1.93 -8.54
N LEU A 88 -3.40 2.16 -8.66
CA LEU A 88 -2.38 1.14 -8.40
C LEU A 88 -2.44 0.61 -6.97
N TYR A 89 -2.69 1.50 -6.00
CA TYR A 89 -2.79 1.14 -4.58
C TYR A 89 -3.80 0.02 -4.30
N LYS A 90 -4.86 -0.05 -5.11
CA LYS A 90 -5.92 -1.05 -4.91
C LYS A 90 -5.39 -2.43 -5.27
N GLU A 91 -4.84 -2.61 -6.47
CA GLU A 91 -4.26 -3.89 -6.88
C GLU A 91 -3.05 -4.28 -6.03
N PHE A 92 -2.24 -3.30 -5.64
CA PHE A 92 -1.12 -3.54 -4.75
C PHE A 92 -1.58 -4.06 -3.39
N ASN A 93 -2.53 -3.38 -2.75
CA ASN A 93 -3.06 -3.79 -1.44
C ASN A 93 -3.80 -5.14 -1.53
N ASP A 94 -4.57 -5.38 -2.60
CA ASP A 94 -5.26 -6.66 -2.83
C ASP A 94 -4.24 -7.81 -2.98
N ALA A 95 -3.18 -7.62 -3.76
CA ALA A 95 -2.11 -8.61 -3.91
C ALA A 95 -1.35 -8.86 -2.61
N MET A 96 -1.12 -7.82 -1.80
CA MET A 96 -0.46 -7.95 -0.49
C MET A 96 -1.25 -8.83 0.49
N ARG A 97 -2.59 -8.79 0.47
CA ARG A 97 -3.43 -9.62 1.36
C ARG A 97 -3.21 -11.11 1.16
N GLU A 98 -2.82 -11.49 -0.05
CA GLU A 98 -2.77 -12.89 -0.49
C GLU A 98 -1.34 -13.44 -0.62
N ALA A 99 -0.36 -12.56 -0.83
CA ALA A 99 1.00 -12.94 -1.18
C ALA A 99 1.75 -13.69 -0.07
N GLY A 100 1.36 -13.52 1.20
CA GLY A 100 1.95 -14.22 2.34
C GLY A 100 1.43 -15.65 2.54
N ASN A 101 0.34 -16.05 1.88
CA ASN A 101 -0.23 -17.39 2.02
C ASN A 101 0.74 -18.52 1.67
N SER A 102 1.62 -18.31 0.69
CA SER A 102 2.63 -19.31 0.32
C SER A 102 3.80 -18.68 -0.43
N SER A 103 4.95 -19.36 -0.35
CA SER A 103 6.13 -18.96 -1.12
C SER A 103 5.86 -18.98 -2.63
N TRP A 104 4.98 -19.88 -3.09
CA TRP A 104 4.56 -19.94 -4.49
C TRP A 104 3.76 -18.70 -4.91
N LYS A 105 2.77 -18.26 -4.11
CA LYS A 105 2.01 -17.04 -4.40
C LYS A 105 2.91 -15.81 -4.40
N TYR A 106 3.77 -15.67 -3.40
CA TYR A 106 4.75 -14.60 -3.37
C TYR A 106 5.64 -14.57 -4.63
N GLN A 107 6.17 -15.72 -5.05
CA GLN A 107 7.07 -15.79 -6.21
C GLN A 107 6.34 -15.53 -7.53
N ASN A 108 5.16 -16.11 -7.71
CA ASN A 108 4.49 -16.21 -9.01
C ASN A 108 3.34 -15.24 -9.22
N GLU A 109 2.74 -14.68 -8.16
CA GLU A 109 1.58 -13.76 -8.29
C GLU A 109 1.88 -12.36 -7.74
N PHE A 110 2.81 -12.22 -6.79
CA PHE A 110 3.12 -10.92 -6.20
C PHE A 110 4.14 -10.14 -7.05
N HIS A 111 3.68 -9.36 -8.02
CA HIS A 111 4.51 -8.55 -8.93
C HIS A 111 4.62 -7.08 -8.50
N PHE A 112 4.86 -6.89 -7.20
CA PHE A 112 5.02 -5.59 -6.55
C PHE A 112 6.16 -5.59 -5.51
N LYS A 113 7.13 -6.49 -5.65
CA LYS A 113 8.19 -6.70 -4.65
C LYS A 113 9.05 -5.45 -4.46
N SER A 114 9.42 -4.80 -5.55
CA SER A 114 10.18 -3.54 -5.57
C SER A 114 9.38 -2.37 -5.00
N LEU A 115 8.09 -2.26 -5.33
CA LEU A 115 7.22 -1.23 -4.78
C LEU A 115 7.08 -1.37 -3.26
N HIS A 116 6.82 -2.60 -2.78
CA HIS A 116 6.72 -2.90 -1.36
C HIS A 116 8.01 -2.52 -0.62
N PHE A 117 9.16 -2.93 -1.14
CA PHE A 117 10.46 -2.59 -0.57
C PHE A 117 10.66 -1.07 -0.43
N LEU A 118 10.40 -0.31 -1.50
CA LEU A 118 10.56 1.14 -1.47
C LEU A 118 9.60 1.82 -0.50
N LEU A 119 8.32 1.43 -0.49
CA LEU A 119 7.31 2.01 0.40
C LEU A 119 7.61 1.71 1.87
N THR A 120 7.98 0.47 2.21
CA THR A 120 8.35 0.10 3.57
C THR A 120 9.53 0.93 4.06
N HIS A 121 10.60 1.05 3.27
CA HIS A 121 11.74 1.86 3.64
C HIS A 121 11.46 3.37 3.67
N ALA A 122 10.60 3.87 2.78
CA ALA A 122 10.17 5.26 2.82
C ALA A 122 9.45 5.58 4.13
N LEU A 123 8.49 4.74 4.53
CA LEU A 123 7.77 4.93 5.79
C LEU A 123 8.65 4.75 7.02
N GLN A 124 9.61 3.82 7.01
CA GLN A 124 10.59 3.68 8.08
C GLN A 124 11.41 4.96 8.27
N LYS A 125 11.84 5.62 7.19
CA LYS A 125 12.56 6.90 7.24
C LYS A 125 11.68 8.07 7.68
N LEU A 126 10.41 8.08 7.28
CA LEU A 126 9.45 9.13 7.65
C LEU A 126 8.86 8.94 9.05
N ARG A 127 9.07 7.78 9.68
CA ARG A 127 8.47 7.42 10.96
C ARG A 127 8.87 8.39 12.06
N ARG A 128 7.88 8.82 12.83
CA ARG A 128 8.04 9.61 14.06
C ARG A 128 7.45 8.81 15.24
N PRO A 129 8.26 8.01 15.96
CA PRO A 129 7.76 7.02 16.92
C PRO A 129 6.82 7.57 18.01
N ASN A 130 7.01 8.83 18.40
CA ASN A 130 6.25 9.47 19.48
C ASN A 130 5.12 10.38 18.99
N ASP A 131 4.87 10.43 17.67
CA ASP A 131 3.86 11.32 17.06
C ASP A 131 2.64 10.53 16.60
N CYS A 132 1.84 10.06 17.56
CA CYS A 132 0.58 9.37 17.28
C CYS A 132 -0.51 10.36 16.88
N LYS A 133 -1.25 10.06 15.80
CA LYS A 133 -2.33 10.91 15.28
C LYS A 133 -3.67 10.19 15.30
N VAL A 134 -4.74 10.92 15.61
CA VAL A 134 -6.10 10.48 15.32
C VAL A 134 -6.34 10.61 13.82
N VAL A 135 -6.64 9.49 13.18
CA VAL A 135 -6.85 9.41 11.73
C VAL A 135 -8.12 8.64 11.41
N TYR A 136 -8.62 8.85 10.21
CA TYR A 136 -9.83 8.23 9.71
C TYR A 136 -9.56 7.51 8.40
N GLN A 137 -10.14 6.32 8.26
CA GLN A 137 -10.11 5.54 7.03
C GLN A 137 -11.54 5.38 6.50
N GLY A 138 -11.74 5.72 5.23
CA GLY A 138 -12.98 5.43 4.52
C GLY A 138 -12.92 4.05 3.90
N VAL A 139 -13.96 3.24 4.11
CA VAL A 139 -14.09 1.90 3.51
C VAL A 139 -15.40 1.83 2.74
N SER A 140 -15.33 1.50 1.44
CA SER A 140 -16.49 1.46 0.55
C SER A 140 -16.95 0.07 0.16
N ARG A 141 -16.08 -0.95 0.30
CA ARG A 141 -16.32 -2.31 -0.21
C ARG A 141 -16.84 -3.30 0.81
N TYR A 142 -16.40 -3.18 2.06
CA TYR A 142 -16.69 -4.16 3.10
C TYR A 142 -16.94 -3.46 4.43
N GLN A 143 -17.60 -4.18 5.33
CA GLN A 143 -17.78 -3.81 6.73
C GLN A 143 -16.86 -4.69 7.56
N TYR A 144 -15.98 -4.08 8.35
CA TYR A 144 -15.17 -4.81 9.30
C TYR A 144 -16.03 -5.31 10.46
N ARG A 145 -15.80 -6.55 10.87
CA ARG A 145 -16.33 -7.10 12.12
C ARG A 145 -15.16 -7.34 13.08
N VAL A 146 -15.20 -6.65 14.21
CA VAL A 146 -14.21 -6.74 15.29
C VAL A 146 -14.95 -6.89 16.61
N ASN A 147 -14.44 -7.71 17.52
CA ASN A 147 -14.91 -7.74 18.90
C ASN A 147 -14.07 -6.79 19.75
N LYS A 148 -14.62 -6.44 20.91
CA LYS A 148 -13.85 -5.74 21.94
C LYS A 148 -12.64 -6.62 22.31
N ASP A 149 -11.48 -5.99 22.43
CA ASP A 149 -10.19 -6.61 22.80
C ASP A 149 -9.51 -7.47 21.72
N ASP A 150 -10.08 -7.54 20.50
CA ASP A 150 -9.40 -8.17 19.36
C ASP A 150 -8.12 -7.39 19.00
N LYS A 151 -7.04 -8.13 18.75
CA LYS A 151 -5.84 -7.58 18.10
C LYS A 151 -6.04 -7.62 16.60
N VAL A 152 -5.91 -6.47 15.96
CA VAL A 152 -6.15 -6.31 14.52
C VAL A 152 -4.88 -5.83 13.83
N ARG A 153 -4.60 -6.39 12.66
CA ARG A 153 -3.54 -5.93 11.76
C ARG A 153 -4.05 -5.99 10.33
N PHE A 154 -3.83 -4.93 9.57
CA PHE A 154 -4.26 -4.89 8.16
C PHE A 154 -3.38 -5.74 7.22
N GLY A 155 -2.10 -5.93 7.58
CA GLY A 155 -1.10 -6.60 6.74
C GLY A 155 -0.63 -5.78 5.54
N GLN A 156 -1.57 -5.13 4.85
CA GLN A 156 -1.34 -4.18 3.77
C GLN A 156 -1.06 -2.74 4.25
N PHE A 157 -0.61 -1.89 3.33
CA PHE A 157 -0.59 -0.45 3.57
C PHE A 157 -2.02 0.11 3.69
N ALA A 158 -2.24 0.95 4.70
CA ALA A 158 -3.53 1.57 4.99
C ALA A 158 -3.45 3.09 4.81
N SER A 159 -4.09 3.60 3.76
CA SER A 159 -4.26 5.04 3.56
C SER A 159 -5.30 5.59 4.54
N THR A 160 -4.97 6.72 5.19
CA THR A 160 -5.84 7.39 6.16
C THR A 160 -5.82 8.91 5.95
N SER A 161 -6.73 9.63 6.61
CA SER A 161 -6.77 11.09 6.61
C SER A 161 -6.97 11.65 8.01
N LEU A 162 -6.35 12.80 8.31
CA LEU A 162 -6.64 13.59 9.51
C LEU A 162 -8.05 14.18 9.48
N ARG A 163 -8.61 14.37 8.27
CA ARG A 163 -9.93 14.96 8.08
C ARG A 163 -10.96 13.88 7.85
N LYS A 164 -11.90 13.74 8.78
CA LYS A 164 -13.05 12.84 8.66
C LYS A 164 -13.80 13.04 7.33
N THR A 165 -13.99 14.29 6.88
CA THR A 165 -14.68 14.56 5.62
C THR A 165 -13.96 13.99 4.39
N VAL A 166 -12.62 14.00 4.38
CA VAL A 166 -11.83 13.43 3.27
C VAL A 166 -11.95 11.90 3.27
N ALA A 167 -11.90 11.28 4.45
CA ALA A 167 -12.10 9.84 4.56
C ALA A 167 -13.52 9.41 4.14
N GLN A 168 -14.56 10.23 4.39
CA GLN A 168 -15.93 9.95 3.93
C GLN A 168 -16.06 9.90 2.41
N VAL A 169 -15.27 10.70 1.69
CA VAL A 169 -15.21 10.66 0.22
C VAL A 169 -14.56 9.37 -0.29
N MET A 170 -13.63 8.80 0.47
CA MET A 170 -12.98 7.52 0.12
C MET A 170 -13.86 6.31 0.42
N GLY A 171 -14.83 6.45 1.32
CA GLY A 171 -15.79 5.42 1.71
C GLY A 171 -16.49 5.74 3.02
N ARG A 172 -17.35 4.84 3.51
CA ARG A 172 -17.98 5.04 4.82
C ARG A 172 -16.93 4.91 5.93
N ILE A 173 -16.93 5.86 6.86
CA ILE A 173 -16.11 5.79 8.08
C ILE A 173 -16.96 5.12 9.14
N ARG A 174 -16.58 3.91 9.59
CA ARG A 174 -17.24 3.26 10.71
C ARG A 174 -16.21 2.60 11.61
N TYR A 175 -16.44 2.76 12.91
CA TYR A 175 -15.64 2.24 14.02
C TYR A 175 -15.90 0.77 14.23
#